data_AF-A0A1B6DK03-F1
#
_entry.id   AF-A0A1B6DK03-F1
#
_cell.length_a   1.000
_cell.length_b   1.000
_cell.length_c   1.000
_cell.angle_alpha   90.00
_cell.angle_beta   90.00
_cell.angle_gamma   90.00
#
_symmetry.space_group_name_H-M   'P 1'
#
loop_
_entity.id
_entity.type
_entity.pdbx_description
1 polymer ?
#
loop_
_entity_poly.entity_id
_entity_poly.type
_entity_poly.pdbx_seq_one_letter_code
_entity_poly.pdbx_strand_id
1 'polypeptide(L)'
;HVVYYLSMFTWDYFIYILSTLVLVLGVYFCDILGIYSRFEPLAAFTVLSLLFGISGIFYAYSFSHVAKTSPSATSYFVFFNLIFGLIASIKMYFLKDDLHIFDSKLSSWIISSIHYIFCLNPYYALIRACMDFGLVSFINGMCDQCPERVHQCTRKLYFSIVDEHHSFGIYLIYLSIDWILYYALIVSIDLGYLSIIRHNLKDMRTLLQNIDLVRQDDADVKDERDRVDAFQNTNTDQTILTTLTANRLVKIFGKVIPAVKGVSFQVAQGECFGLLGVNGAGKTTTFRMLTGDEIPTSGEASIFNYKLSKDRNKYLMQTGYCPQFDGINEMLTGEEMLTMFALLRGISPKSVKYQVDNWINLLGLEEYCKRLCGGYSGGNKRKLCTAIALIGDPPVVFLDEPTSGVDPISRRNLWDVLGQSQRSGQAVVLTSHSMEECEALCTRLTIMVQGQMMCIGSTQYIKQKYGQGYTVMIKLANLPNIKTSLTRLKHDMKNTFSIDCVLKDEHLGLLHYHLTDNRTPLSTIFQYLEHLKHLHSIVEDYTISNTTLEQVFIAFAKREIH
;
A
#
# COMPACT_ATOMS: atom_id res chain seq x y z
N HIS A 1 -0.23 -4.89 -14.94
CA HIS A 1 0.37 -6.22 -14.68
C HIS A 1 1.23 -6.71 -15.85
N VAL A 2 0.67 -7.05 -17.02
CA VAL A 2 1.47 -7.61 -18.15
C VAL A 2 2.63 -6.69 -18.59
N VAL A 3 2.34 -5.41 -18.85
CA VAL A 3 3.35 -4.44 -19.28
C VAL A 3 4.47 -4.27 -18.24
N TYR A 4 4.12 -4.27 -16.95
CA TYR A 4 5.07 -4.14 -15.84
C TYR A 4 6.05 -5.32 -15.78
N TYR A 5 5.54 -6.55 -15.78
CA TYR A 5 6.40 -7.73 -15.73
C TYR A 5 7.22 -7.89 -17.00
N LEU A 6 6.66 -7.53 -18.16
CA LEU A 6 7.40 -7.56 -19.40
C LEU A 6 8.55 -6.54 -19.39
N SER A 7 8.31 -5.29 -18.95
CA SER A 7 9.36 -4.27 -18.89
C SER A 7 10.48 -4.66 -17.93
N MET A 8 10.13 -5.18 -16.74
CA MET A 8 11.12 -5.63 -15.76
C MET A 8 11.91 -6.84 -16.30
N PHE A 9 11.21 -7.82 -16.87
CA PHE A 9 11.84 -8.99 -17.48
C PHE A 9 12.80 -8.59 -18.61
N THR A 10 12.41 -7.66 -19.49
CA THR A 10 13.29 -7.25 -20.60
C THR A 10 14.60 -6.62 -20.11
N TRP A 11 14.55 -5.86 -19.02
CA TRP A 11 15.72 -5.24 -18.43
C TRP A 11 16.60 -6.26 -17.70
N ASP A 12 15.99 -7.10 -16.86
CA ASP A 12 16.71 -8.13 -16.10
C ASP A 12 17.33 -9.18 -17.04
N TYR A 13 16.61 -9.55 -18.10
CA TYR A 13 17.11 -10.48 -19.11
C TYR A 13 18.24 -9.86 -19.94
N PHE A 14 18.20 -8.56 -20.24
CA PHE A 14 19.30 -7.87 -20.89
C PHE A 14 20.58 -7.90 -20.03
N ILE A 15 20.48 -7.62 -18.73
CA ILE A 15 21.60 -7.73 -17.79
C ILE A 15 22.11 -9.17 -17.73
N TYR A 16 21.19 -10.14 -17.72
CA TYR A 16 21.53 -11.57 -17.71
C TYR A 16 22.25 -12.02 -18.99
N ILE A 17 21.86 -11.52 -20.16
CA ILE A 17 22.56 -11.79 -21.42
C ILE A 17 23.99 -11.27 -21.33
N LEU A 18 24.21 -10.06 -20.80
CA LEU A 18 25.55 -9.50 -20.64
C LEU A 18 26.42 -10.36 -19.71
N SER A 19 25.88 -10.84 -18.59
CA SER A 19 26.62 -11.72 -17.68
C SER A 19 26.91 -13.10 -18.31
N THR A 20 25.96 -13.63 -19.10
CA THR A 20 26.14 -14.87 -19.86
C THR A 20 27.24 -14.74 -20.90
N LEU A 21 27.30 -13.61 -21.62
CA LEU A 21 28.37 -13.33 -22.59
C LEU A 21 29.75 -13.32 -21.91
N VAL A 22 29.87 -12.67 -20.74
CA VAL A 22 31.12 -12.68 -19.96
C VAL A 22 31.49 -14.10 -19.54
N LEU A 23 30.51 -14.91 -19.12
CA LEU A 23 30.74 -16.28 -18.70
C LEU A 23 31.21 -17.17 -19.87
N VAL A 24 30.56 -17.06 -21.03
CA VAL A 24 30.92 -17.80 -22.25
C VAL A 24 32.32 -17.42 -22.75
N LEU A 25 32.67 -16.13 -22.72
CA LEU A 25 34.02 -15.65 -23.02
C LEU A 25 35.04 -16.22 -22.02
N GLY A 26 34.69 -16.25 -20.73
CA GLY A 26 35.52 -16.87 -19.70
C GLY A 26 35.81 -18.35 -19.97
N VAL A 27 34.78 -19.13 -20.34
CA VAL A 27 34.95 -20.54 -20.73
C VAL A 27 35.86 -20.67 -21.96
N TYR A 28 35.68 -19.81 -22.96
CA TYR A 28 36.49 -19.82 -24.18
C TYR A 28 37.98 -19.55 -23.89
N PHE A 29 38.31 -18.55 -23.07
CA PHE A 29 39.71 -18.20 -22.76
C PHE A 29 40.37 -19.15 -21.75
N CYS A 30 39.62 -19.71 -20.80
CA CYS A 30 40.15 -20.63 -19.79
C CYS A 30 40.34 -22.08 -20.29
N ASP A 31 39.76 -22.43 -21.45
CA ASP A 31 39.85 -23.79 -22.01
C ASP A 31 41.20 -24.05 -22.70
N ILE A 32 42.22 -24.34 -21.90
CA ILE A 32 43.58 -24.68 -22.37
C ILE A 32 43.59 -25.97 -23.22
N LEU A 33 42.65 -26.89 -22.98
CA LEU A 33 42.62 -28.21 -23.62
C LEU A 33 41.83 -28.23 -24.95
N GLY A 34 41.15 -27.15 -25.32
CA GLY A 34 40.39 -27.09 -26.57
C GLY A 34 39.17 -28.01 -26.62
N ILE A 35 38.64 -28.41 -25.45
CA ILE A 35 37.51 -29.34 -25.31
C ILE A 35 36.18 -28.59 -25.40
N TYR A 36 36.09 -27.41 -24.77
CA TYR A 36 34.87 -26.62 -24.63
C TYR A 36 34.80 -25.43 -25.61
N SER A 37 35.94 -24.98 -26.12
CA SER A 37 36.09 -23.86 -27.06
C SER A 37 35.65 -24.16 -28.49
N ARG A 38 35.28 -25.42 -28.78
CA ARG A 38 34.72 -25.83 -30.07
C ARG A 38 33.29 -25.32 -30.23
N PHE A 39 32.87 -25.14 -31.48
CA PHE A 39 31.57 -24.56 -31.81
C PHE A 39 30.38 -25.32 -31.18
N GLU A 40 30.36 -26.65 -31.27
CA GLU A 40 29.25 -27.48 -30.74
C GLU A 40 29.05 -27.36 -29.21
N PRO A 41 30.06 -27.62 -28.36
CA PRO A 41 29.91 -27.49 -26.90
C PRO A 41 29.67 -26.05 -26.46
N LEU A 42 30.33 -25.07 -27.10
CA LEU A 42 30.13 -23.66 -26.78
C LEU A 42 28.70 -23.23 -27.11
N ALA A 43 28.18 -23.63 -28.27
CA ALA A 43 26.79 -23.36 -28.66
C ALA A 43 25.80 -24.04 -27.69
N ALA A 44 26.01 -25.31 -27.36
CA ALA A 44 25.17 -26.03 -26.40
C ALA A 44 25.12 -25.34 -25.03
N PHE A 45 26.27 -24.92 -24.52
CA PHE A 45 26.38 -24.22 -23.25
C PHE A 45 25.73 -22.82 -23.28
N THR A 46 25.88 -22.08 -24.38
CA THR A 46 25.21 -20.78 -24.55
C THR A 46 23.69 -20.92 -24.58
N VAL A 47 23.14 -21.89 -25.31
CA VAL A 47 21.70 -22.15 -25.38
C VAL A 47 21.15 -22.55 -24.00
N LEU A 48 21.85 -23.42 -23.29
CA LEU A 48 21.48 -23.82 -21.94
C LEU A 48 21.41 -22.62 -20.99
N SER A 49 22.43 -21.75 -21.03
CA SER A 49 22.50 -20.57 -20.17
C SER A 49 21.38 -19.57 -20.49
N LEU A 50 21.14 -19.29 -21.78
CA LEU A 50 20.08 -18.37 -22.21
C LEU A 50 18.68 -18.83 -21.83
N LEU A 51 18.38 -20.13 -21.96
CA LEU A 51 17.09 -20.71 -21.55
C LEU A 51 16.93 -20.70 -20.02
N PHE A 52 18.01 -21.00 -19.29
CA PHE A 52 18.00 -20.87 -17.83
C PHE A 52 17.73 -19.42 -17.40
N GLY A 53 18.26 -18.42 -18.08
CA GLY A 53 17.96 -17.02 -17.80
C GLY A 53 16.46 -16.71 -17.81
N ILE A 54 15.74 -17.18 -18.84
CA ILE A 54 14.29 -16.95 -18.97
C ILE A 54 13.56 -17.59 -17.79
N SER A 55 13.77 -18.89 -17.56
CA SER A 55 13.07 -19.62 -16.51
C SER A 55 13.46 -19.18 -15.10
N GLY A 56 14.75 -18.91 -14.88
CA GLY A 56 15.32 -18.53 -13.60
C GLY A 56 14.83 -17.18 -13.10
N ILE A 57 14.65 -16.20 -14.00
CA ILE A 57 14.12 -14.87 -13.65
C ILE A 57 12.65 -14.97 -13.20
N PHE A 58 11.78 -15.66 -13.95
CA PHE A 58 10.38 -15.83 -13.54
C PHE A 58 10.24 -16.65 -12.25
N TYR A 59 11.10 -17.65 -12.08
CA TYR A 59 11.19 -18.39 -10.83
C TYR A 59 11.60 -17.48 -9.66
N ALA A 60 12.59 -16.60 -9.82
CA ALA A 60 13.00 -15.65 -8.79
C ALA A 60 11.88 -14.65 -8.43
N TYR A 61 11.13 -14.15 -9.41
CA TYR A 61 9.98 -13.26 -9.17
C TYR A 61 8.90 -13.89 -8.29
N SER A 62 8.74 -15.22 -8.34
CA SER A 62 7.78 -15.93 -7.50
C SER A 62 8.10 -15.82 -6.01
N PHE A 63 9.39 -15.74 -5.63
CA PHE A 63 9.82 -15.56 -4.23
C PHE A 63 9.60 -14.14 -3.71
N SER A 64 9.58 -13.14 -4.60
CA SER A 64 9.29 -11.75 -4.22
C SER A 64 7.90 -11.60 -3.61
N HIS A 65 6.95 -12.47 -3.96
CA HIS A 65 5.59 -12.46 -3.42
C HIS A 65 5.45 -13.19 -2.07
N VAL A 66 6.38 -14.10 -1.75
CA VAL A 66 6.33 -14.90 -0.52
C VAL A 66 6.88 -14.11 0.67
N ALA A 67 7.87 -13.27 0.45
CA ALA A 67 8.56 -12.55 1.51
C ALA A 67 8.13 -11.08 1.57
N LYS A 68 7.99 -10.54 2.79
CA LYS A 68 7.60 -9.14 3.01
C LYS A 68 8.73 -8.14 2.81
N THR A 69 9.98 -8.61 2.80
CA THR A 69 11.18 -7.75 2.69
C THR A 69 12.16 -8.34 1.68
N SER A 70 12.91 -7.48 0.98
CA SER A 70 13.93 -7.92 0.00
C SER A 70 14.99 -8.87 0.60
N PRO A 71 15.58 -8.61 1.79
CA PRO A 71 16.56 -9.53 2.38
C PRO A 71 15.98 -10.89 2.74
N SER A 72 14.71 -10.95 3.15
CA SER A 72 14.05 -12.22 3.45
C SER A 72 13.74 -13.01 2.18
N ALA A 73 13.29 -12.34 1.11
CA ALA A 73 13.06 -12.97 -0.20
C ALA A 73 14.35 -13.63 -0.73
N THR A 74 15.47 -12.89 -0.71
CA THR A 74 16.77 -13.40 -1.12
C THR A 74 17.22 -14.59 -0.26
N SER A 75 17.01 -14.52 1.06
CA SER A 75 17.38 -15.61 1.97
C SER A 75 16.58 -16.89 1.69
N TYR A 76 15.26 -16.77 1.47
CA TYR A 76 14.41 -17.91 1.11
C TYR A 76 14.79 -18.49 -0.25
N PHE A 77 15.04 -17.63 -1.23
CA PHE A 77 15.48 -18.03 -2.56
C PHE A 77 16.79 -18.84 -2.52
N VAL A 78 17.81 -18.33 -1.83
CA VAL A 78 19.10 -19.02 -1.67
C VAL A 78 18.94 -20.34 -0.93
N PHE A 79 18.19 -20.36 0.17
CA PHE A 79 17.97 -21.56 0.97
C PHE A 79 17.27 -22.66 0.17
N PHE A 80 16.20 -22.31 -0.55
CA PHE A 80 15.44 -23.27 -1.35
C PHE A 80 16.29 -23.84 -2.50
N ASN A 81 17.10 -23.00 -3.17
CA ASN A 81 17.97 -23.45 -4.26
C ASN A 81 19.18 -24.25 -3.77
N LEU A 82 19.67 -24.00 -2.55
CA LEU A 82 20.72 -24.82 -1.94
C LEU A 82 20.23 -26.25 -1.70
N ILE A 83 19.02 -26.42 -1.14
CA ILE A 83 18.46 -27.73 -0.82
C ILE A 83 17.97 -28.44 -2.08
N PHE A 84 17.02 -27.83 -2.79
CA PHE A 84 16.31 -28.48 -3.91
C PHE A 84 17.05 -28.34 -5.24
N GLY A 85 17.94 -27.36 -5.39
CA GLY A 85 18.82 -27.24 -6.54
C GLY A 85 20.08 -28.07 -6.36
N LEU A 86 20.98 -27.64 -5.48
CA LEU A 86 22.33 -28.21 -5.36
C LEU A 86 22.38 -29.57 -4.66
N ILE A 87 21.87 -29.68 -3.43
CA ILE A 87 21.97 -30.94 -2.67
C ILE A 87 21.15 -32.04 -3.35
N ALA A 88 19.93 -31.73 -3.76
CA ALA A 88 19.08 -32.69 -4.46
C ALA A 88 19.64 -33.13 -5.81
N SER A 89 20.25 -32.23 -6.60
CA SER A 89 20.84 -32.63 -7.90
C SER A 89 22.02 -33.59 -7.72
N ILE A 90 22.95 -33.28 -6.80
CA ILE A 90 24.09 -34.14 -6.50
C ILE A 90 23.62 -35.50 -5.96
N LYS A 91 22.70 -35.50 -5.00
CA LYS A 91 22.18 -36.75 -4.41
C LYS A 91 21.48 -37.60 -5.44
N MET A 92 20.62 -37.01 -6.27
CA MET A 92 19.92 -37.73 -7.32
C MET A 92 20.88 -38.22 -8.42
N TYR A 93 22.03 -37.56 -8.62
CA TYR A 93 23.04 -38.01 -9.59
C TYR A 93 23.65 -39.34 -9.13
N PHE A 94 24.18 -39.37 -7.90
CA PHE A 94 24.72 -40.61 -7.33
C PHE A 94 23.66 -41.69 -7.15
N LEU A 95 22.44 -41.33 -6.75
CA LEU A 95 21.36 -42.29 -6.55
C LEU A 95 20.96 -43.02 -7.84
N LYS A 96 21.10 -42.37 -9.01
CA LYS A 96 20.84 -43.00 -10.31
C LYS A 96 21.90 -44.06 -10.62
N ASP A 97 23.16 -43.81 -10.29
CA ASP A 97 24.28 -44.73 -10.49
C ASP A 97 24.24 -45.89 -9.46
N ASP A 98 23.92 -45.60 -8.20
CA ASP A 98 23.88 -46.59 -7.11
C ASP A 98 22.69 -47.57 -7.22
N LEU A 99 21.56 -47.17 -7.83
CA LEU A 99 20.38 -48.04 -7.91
C LEU A 99 20.50 -49.22 -8.86
N HIS A 100 21.51 -49.26 -9.72
CA HIS A 100 21.82 -50.46 -10.49
C HIS A 100 22.16 -51.67 -9.60
N ILE A 101 22.39 -51.44 -8.30
CA ILE A 101 22.69 -52.48 -7.29
C ILE A 101 21.41 -53.00 -6.59
N PHE A 102 20.30 -52.25 -6.60
CA PHE A 102 19.05 -52.62 -5.91
C PHE A 102 17.91 -52.89 -6.91
N ASP A 103 17.68 -54.17 -7.20
CA ASP A 103 16.89 -54.72 -8.30
C ASP A 103 15.34 -54.56 -8.19
N SER A 104 14.84 -53.52 -7.51
CA SER A 104 13.40 -53.32 -7.31
C SER A 104 12.79 -52.26 -8.26
N LYS A 105 11.93 -52.70 -9.19
CA LYS A 105 11.19 -51.83 -10.14
C LYS A 105 10.41 -50.68 -9.49
N LEU A 106 9.99 -50.84 -8.24
CA LEU A 106 9.26 -49.79 -7.51
C LEU A 106 10.17 -48.61 -7.13
N SER A 107 11.41 -48.88 -6.73
CA SER A 107 12.37 -47.84 -6.33
C SER A 107 12.81 -46.95 -7.50
N SER A 108 13.02 -47.54 -8.68
CA SER A 108 13.39 -46.80 -9.89
C SER A 108 12.27 -45.88 -10.40
N TRP A 109 11.00 -46.29 -10.29
CA TRP A 109 9.86 -45.46 -10.67
C TRP A 109 9.67 -44.26 -9.75
N ILE A 110 9.82 -44.46 -8.43
CA ILE A 110 9.72 -43.38 -7.43
C ILE A 110 10.81 -42.33 -7.68
N ILE A 111 12.05 -42.78 -7.89
CA ILE A 111 13.20 -41.88 -8.09
C ILE A 111 13.08 -41.12 -9.40
N SER A 112 12.63 -41.78 -10.48
CA SER A 112 12.36 -41.10 -11.75
C SER A 112 11.27 -40.04 -11.61
N SER A 113 10.21 -40.34 -10.85
CA SER A 113 9.12 -39.38 -10.59
C SER A 113 9.60 -38.16 -9.79
N ILE A 114 10.40 -38.39 -8.74
CA ILE A 114 11.01 -37.31 -7.94
C ILE A 114 11.95 -36.46 -8.80
N HIS A 115 12.72 -37.09 -9.70
CA HIS A 115 13.59 -36.39 -10.63
C HIS A 115 12.81 -35.43 -11.53
N TYR A 116 11.74 -35.88 -12.19
CA TYR A 116 10.92 -35.03 -13.04
C TYR A 116 10.22 -33.90 -12.28
N ILE A 117 9.82 -34.13 -11.02
CA ILE A 117 9.25 -33.07 -10.17
C ILE A 117 10.33 -32.02 -9.83
N PHE A 118 11.55 -32.45 -9.49
CA PHE A 118 12.64 -31.52 -9.23
C PHE A 118 13.12 -30.79 -10.48
N CYS A 119 12.95 -31.35 -11.68
CA CYS A 119 13.23 -30.65 -12.94
C CYS A 119 12.39 -29.38 -13.14
N LEU A 120 11.21 -29.25 -12.48
CA LEU A 120 10.46 -27.98 -12.47
C LEU A 120 11.22 -26.85 -11.77
N ASN A 121 12.19 -27.17 -10.91
CA ASN A 121 13.08 -26.17 -10.34
C ASN A 121 14.20 -25.87 -11.36
N PRO A 122 14.28 -24.63 -11.89
CA PRO A 122 15.24 -24.30 -12.95
C PRO A 122 16.70 -24.49 -12.52
N TYR A 123 17.01 -24.32 -11.23
CA TYR A 123 18.36 -24.53 -10.69
C TYR A 123 18.74 -26.01 -10.64
N TYR A 124 17.80 -26.89 -10.32
CA TYR A 124 18.03 -28.33 -10.38
C TYR A 124 18.30 -28.77 -11.82
N ALA A 125 17.46 -28.32 -12.76
CA ALA A 125 17.60 -28.60 -14.18
C ALA A 125 18.95 -28.09 -14.73
N LEU A 126 19.36 -26.86 -14.36
CA LEU A 126 20.65 -26.30 -14.78
C LEU A 126 21.84 -27.12 -14.26
N ILE A 127 21.88 -27.44 -12.96
CA ILE A 127 23.03 -28.17 -12.38
C ILE A 127 23.15 -29.55 -13.00
N ARG A 128 22.02 -30.24 -13.21
CA ARG A 128 22.00 -31.54 -13.89
C ARG A 128 22.43 -31.43 -15.35
N ALA A 129 21.92 -30.45 -16.07
CA ALA A 129 22.32 -30.20 -17.46
C ALA A 129 23.82 -29.89 -17.56
N CYS A 130 24.40 -29.13 -16.63
CA CYS A 130 25.84 -28.86 -16.58
C CYS A 130 26.68 -30.11 -16.30
N MET A 131 26.23 -31.01 -15.40
CA MET A 131 26.91 -32.28 -15.13
C MET A 131 26.91 -33.19 -16.38
N ASP A 132 25.74 -33.37 -17.00
CA ASP A 132 25.59 -34.19 -18.20
C ASP A 132 26.34 -33.56 -19.40
N PHE A 133 26.31 -32.22 -19.53
CA PHE A 133 27.10 -31.48 -20.52
C PHE A 133 28.61 -31.69 -20.33
N GLY A 134 29.10 -31.64 -19.09
CA GLY A 134 30.52 -31.87 -18.79
C GLY A 134 30.95 -33.28 -19.18
N LEU A 135 30.13 -34.29 -18.88
CA LEU A 135 30.40 -35.68 -19.24
C LEU A 135 30.40 -35.88 -20.77
N VAL A 136 29.39 -35.37 -21.48
CA VAL A 136 29.29 -35.49 -22.94
C VAL A 136 30.42 -34.75 -23.64
N SER A 137 30.76 -33.54 -23.18
CA SER A 137 31.89 -32.76 -23.71
C SER A 137 33.22 -33.46 -23.50
N PHE A 138 33.42 -34.09 -22.34
CA PHE A 138 34.62 -34.88 -22.06
C PHE A 138 34.72 -36.09 -22.99
N ILE A 139 33.64 -36.88 -23.15
CA ILE A 139 33.62 -38.05 -24.04
C ILE A 139 33.91 -37.64 -25.49
N ASN A 140 33.21 -36.62 -26.01
CA ASN A 140 33.40 -36.14 -27.37
C ASN A 140 34.82 -35.55 -27.58
N GLY A 141 35.32 -34.80 -26.60
CA GLY A 141 36.69 -34.28 -26.61
C GLY A 141 37.76 -35.38 -26.65
N MET A 142 37.59 -36.45 -25.87
CA MET A 142 38.50 -37.61 -25.90
C MET A 142 38.42 -38.37 -27.23
N CYS A 143 37.23 -38.56 -27.81
CA CYS A 143 37.08 -39.17 -29.13
C CYS A 143 37.82 -38.39 -30.22
N ASP A 144 37.82 -37.06 -30.11
CA ASP A 144 38.43 -36.21 -31.12
C ASP A 144 39.94 -36.04 -30.96
N GLN A 145 40.49 -36.16 -29.74
CA GLN A 145 41.92 -36.00 -29.46
C GLN A 145 42.69 -37.33 -29.48
N CYS A 146 42.04 -38.46 -29.18
CA CYS A 146 42.68 -39.78 -29.07
C CYS A 146 41.90 -40.88 -29.83
N PRO A 147 41.78 -40.83 -31.17
CA PRO A 147 40.99 -41.81 -31.94
C PRO A 147 41.53 -43.24 -31.86
N GLU A 148 42.84 -43.44 -31.64
CA GLU A 148 43.49 -44.76 -31.65
C GLU A 148 43.43 -45.51 -30.31
N ARG A 149 43.20 -44.82 -29.18
CA ARG A 149 43.19 -45.45 -27.84
C ARG A 149 41.81 -45.92 -27.38
N VAL A 150 40.75 -45.53 -28.08
CA VAL A 150 39.36 -45.86 -27.72
C VAL A 150 38.77 -46.75 -28.81
N HIS A 151 38.82 -48.07 -28.63
CA HIS A 151 38.07 -48.98 -29.50
C HIS A 151 36.57 -48.65 -29.39
N GLN A 152 35.98 -48.24 -30.51
CA GLN A 152 34.58 -47.79 -30.66
C GLN A 152 34.22 -46.49 -29.93
N CYS A 153 34.85 -45.38 -30.30
CA CYS A 153 34.41 -44.05 -29.86
C CYS A 153 33.18 -43.59 -30.67
N THR A 154 32.00 -43.63 -30.06
CA THR A 154 30.77 -43.08 -30.64
C THR A 154 30.53 -41.68 -30.06
N ARG A 155 30.54 -40.66 -30.93
CA ARG A 155 30.17 -39.30 -30.53
C ARG A 155 28.73 -39.30 -30.04
N LYS A 156 28.50 -38.66 -28.90
CA LYS A 156 27.15 -38.46 -28.35
C LYS A 156 26.60 -37.12 -28.82
N LEU A 157 25.34 -37.10 -29.24
CA LEU A 157 24.65 -35.85 -29.53
C LEU A 157 24.37 -35.09 -28.23
N TYR A 158 24.68 -33.80 -28.24
CA TYR A 158 24.33 -32.89 -27.16
C TYR A 158 22.79 -32.81 -26.98
N PHE A 159 22.03 -32.68 -28.07
CA PHE A 159 20.57 -32.48 -28.04
C PHE A 159 19.74 -33.77 -28.20
N SER A 160 20.24 -34.92 -27.76
CA SER A 160 19.44 -36.16 -27.78
C SER A 160 18.32 -36.09 -26.73
N ILE A 161 17.15 -36.65 -27.04
CA ILE A 161 16.03 -36.86 -26.09
C ILE A 161 15.86 -38.37 -25.79
N VAL A 162 16.46 -39.23 -26.62
CA VAL A 162 16.16 -40.66 -26.72
C VAL A 162 17.24 -41.53 -26.06
N ASP A 163 18.44 -40.99 -25.81
CA ASP A 163 19.51 -41.74 -25.14
C ASP A 163 19.28 -41.80 -23.61
N GLU A 164 18.94 -42.98 -23.10
CA GLU A 164 18.54 -43.25 -21.70
C GLU A 164 19.60 -42.90 -20.64
N HIS A 165 20.87 -42.81 -21.03
CA HIS A 165 21.95 -42.73 -20.05
C HIS A 165 22.48 -41.32 -19.77
N HIS A 166 22.63 -40.42 -20.76
CA HIS A 166 23.24 -39.09 -20.53
C HIS A 166 22.80 -38.02 -21.55
N SER A 167 21.50 -37.78 -21.65
CA SER A 167 20.95 -36.75 -22.53
C SER A 167 20.46 -35.54 -21.74
N PHE A 168 21.01 -34.35 -22.01
CA PHE A 168 20.56 -33.12 -21.34
C PHE A 168 19.38 -32.43 -22.04
N GLY A 169 18.92 -32.96 -23.18
CA GLY A 169 17.81 -32.42 -23.96
C GLY A 169 16.50 -32.33 -23.17
N ILE A 170 16.26 -33.26 -22.24
CA ILE A 170 15.11 -33.22 -21.34
C ILE A 170 15.11 -31.94 -20.49
N TYR A 171 16.26 -31.52 -19.95
CA TYR A 171 16.34 -30.31 -19.14
C TYR A 171 16.07 -29.04 -19.94
N LEU A 172 16.44 -29.00 -21.23
CA LEU A 172 16.11 -27.87 -22.11
C LEU A 172 14.61 -27.73 -22.31
N ILE A 173 13.88 -28.85 -22.41
CA ILE A 173 12.42 -28.85 -22.53
C ILE A 173 11.80 -28.25 -21.26
N TYR A 174 12.25 -28.68 -20.08
CA TYR A 174 11.78 -28.11 -18.80
C TYR A 174 12.07 -26.61 -18.71
N LEU A 175 13.31 -26.18 -18.95
CA LEU A 175 13.67 -24.75 -18.94
C LEU A 175 12.87 -23.91 -19.96
N SER A 176 12.44 -24.51 -21.07
CA SER A 176 11.62 -23.85 -22.09
C SER A 176 10.13 -23.75 -21.71
N ILE A 177 9.63 -24.59 -20.80
CA ILE A 177 8.22 -24.66 -20.40
C ILE A 177 7.99 -23.98 -19.04
N ASP A 178 8.95 -24.09 -18.12
CA ASP A 178 8.83 -23.66 -16.72
C ASP A 178 8.48 -22.17 -16.60
N TRP A 179 8.99 -21.31 -17.48
CA TRP A 179 8.68 -19.88 -17.45
C TRP A 179 7.18 -19.59 -17.65
N ILE A 180 6.47 -20.41 -18.43
CA ILE A 180 5.01 -20.29 -18.64
C ILE A 180 4.28 -20.61 -17.33
N LEU A 181 4.73 -21.65 -16.64
CA LEU A 181 4.16 -22.07 -15.36
C LEU A 181 4.37 -21.01 -14.29
N TYR A 182 5.59 -20.46 -14.17
CA TYR A 182 5.88 -19.40 -13.20
C TYR A 182 5.18 -18.08 -13.53
N TYR A 183 5.09 -17.73 -14.82
CA TYR A 183 4.31 -16.56 -15.25
C TYR A 183 2.83 -16.70 -14.89
N ALA A 184 2.22 -17.86 -15.18
CA ALA A 184 0.83 -18.14 -14.81
C ALA A 184 0.61 -18.09 -13.30
N LEU A 185 1.58 -18.59 -12.50
CA LEU A 185 1.55 -18.52 -11.05
C LEU A 185 1.60 -17.08 -10.53
N ILE A 186 2.49 -16.25 -11.06
CA ILE A 186 2.60 -14.81 -10.70
C ILE A 186 1.28 -14.09 -11.01
N VAL A 187 0.73 -14.26 -12.21
CA VAL A 187 -0.53 -13.63 -12.61
C VAL A 187 -1.69 -14.10 -11.72
N SER A 188 -1.72 -15.38 -11.33
CA SER A 188 -2.75 -15.92 -10.45
C SER A 188 -2.68 -15.36 -9.02
N ILE A 189 -1.47 -15.09 -8.52
CA ILE A 189 -1.24 -14.43 -7.24
C ILE A 189 -1.71 -12.96 -7.31
N ASP A 190 -1.29 -12.22 -8.33
CA ASP A 190 -1.63 -10.80 -8.54
C ASP A 190 -3.13 -10.53 -8.70
N LEU A 191 -3.83 -11.44 -9.39
CA LEU A 191 -5.28 -11.37 -9.56
C LEU A 191 -6.05 -11.78 -8.29
N GLY A 192 -5.37 -12.21 -7.23
CA GLY A 192 -6.00 -12.56 -5.96
C GLY A 192 -6.84 -13.83 -6.01
N TYR A 193 -6.74 -14.66 -7.06
CA TYR A 193 -7.47 -15.93 -7.13
C TYR A 193 -7.17 -16.83 -5.92
N LEU A 194 -5.92 -16.81 -5.45
CA LEU A 194 -5.51 -17.53 -4.24
C LEU A 194 -6.19 -17.04 -2.96
N SER A 195 -6.49 -15.74 -2.82
CA SER A 195 -7.20 -15.22 -1.65
C SER A 195 -8.70 -15.54 -1.72
N ILE A 196 -9.30 -15.47 -2.91
CA ILE A 196 -10.70 -15.85 -3.15
C ILE A 196 -10.92 -17.34 -2.82
N ILE A 197 -10.01 -18.22 -3.25
CA ILE A 197 -10.07 -19.67 -2.97
C ILE A 197 -9.88 -19.95 -1.46
N ARG A 198 -9.00 -19.20 -0.78
CA ARG A 198 -8.77 -19.32 0.67
C ARG A 198 -9.96 -18.84 1.51
N HIS A 199 -10.83 -18.00 0.95
CA HIS A 199 -11.98 -17.38 1.64
C HIS A 199 -13.35 -18.02 1.32
N ASN A 200 -13.40 -19.21 0.72
CA ASN A 200 -14.64 -19.97 0.61
C ASN A 200 -15.22 -20.29 2.01
N LEU A 201 -16.50 -20.19 2.35
CA LEU A 201 -17.63 -19.30 1.99
C LEU A 201 -18.78 -19.49 3.04
N LYS A 202 -18.61 -20.37 4.05
CA LYS A 202 -19.61 -20.63 5.10
C LYS A 202 -19.40 -19.83 6.38
N ASP A 203 -18.18 -19.73 6.91
CA ASP A 203 -17.93 -19.01 8.17
C ASP A 203 -18.01 -17.48 8.03
N MET A 204 -17.85 -16.96 6.81
CA MET A 204 -17.79 -15.52 6.59
C MET A 204 -19.18 -14.85 6.53
N ARG A 205 -20.20 -15.56 6.01
CA ARG A 205 -21.56 -15.03 5.92
C ARG A 205 -22.20 -14.86 7.30
N THR A 206 -22.00 -15.83 8.19
CA THR A 206 -22.47 -15.76 9.58
C THR A 206 -21.76 -14.64 10.34
N LEU A 207 -20.45 -14.48 10.13
CA LEU A 207 -19.68 -13.40 10.77
C LEU A 207 -20.10 -12.01 10.27
N LEU A 208 -20.36 -11.84 8.98
CA LEU A 208 -20.88 -10.58 8.42
C LEU A 208 -22.28 -10.25 8.97
N GLN A 209 -23.17 -11.24 9.05
CA GLN A 209 -24.49 -11.04 9.66
C GLN A 209 -24.37 -10.60 11.13
N ASN A 210 -23.45 -11.20 11.89
CA ASN A 210 -23.20 -10.79 13.28
C ASN A 210 -22.64 -9.36 13.39
N ILE A 211 -21.78 -8.94 12.45
CA ILE A 211 -21.26 -7.56 12.41
C ILE A 211 -22.38 -6.56 12.15
N ASP A 212 -23.29 -6.85 11.22
CA ASP A 212 -24.44 -5.96 10.95
C ASP A 212 -25.48 -5.95 12.08
N LEU A 213 -25.64 -7.06 12.83
CA LEU A 213 -26.60 -7.17 13.95
C LEU A 213 -26.15 -6.45 15.24
N VAL A 214 -24.85 -6.23 15.45
CA VAL A 214 -24.29 -5.59 16.66
C VAL A 214 -24.10 -4.07 16.47
N ARG A 215 -24.32 -3.53 15.27
CA ARG A 215 -24.11 -2.11 14.97
C ARG A 215 -25.19 -1.22 15.58
N GLN A 216 -24.77 -0.37 16.52
CA GLN A 216 -25.47 0.86 16.88
C GLN A 216 -24.87 2.00 16.05
N ASP A 217 -25.31 2.12 14.80
CA ASP A 217 -24.94 3.25 13.96
C ASP A 217 -25.74 4.50 14.40
N ASP A 218 -25.09 5.65 14.56
CA ASP A 218 -25.80 6.92 14.76
C ASP A 218 -26.65 7.26 13.51
N ALA A 219 -27.70 8.07 13.70
CA ALA A 219 -28.68 8.37 12.65
C ALA A 219 -28.05 8.91 11.35
N ASP A 220 -27.03 9.76 11.45
CA ASP A 220 -26.30 10.32 10.31
C ASP A 220 -25.49 9.28 9.54
N VAL A 221 -24.87 8.33 10.24
CA VAL A 221 -24.14 7.22 9.62
C VAL A 221 -25.09 6.27 8.91
N LYS A 222 -26.26 6.02 9.52
CA LYS A 222 -27.32 5.21 8.93
C LYS A 222 -27.91 5.88 7.67
N ASP A 223 -28.20 7.18 7.73
CA ASP A 223 -28.74 7.94 6.60
C ASP A 223 -27.74 7.93 5.41
N GLU A 224 -26.44 8.09 5.66
CA GLU A 224 -25.42 7.99 4.60
C GLU A 224 -25.35 6.56 4.03
N ARG A 225 -25.44 5.53 4.88
CA ARG A 225 -25.47 4.14 4.43
C ARG A 225 -26.68 3.85 3.54
N ASP A 226 -27.86 4.31 3.95
CA ASP A 226 -29.11 4.15 3.20
C ASP A 226 -29.02 4.92 1.86
N ARG A 227 -28.38 6.09 1.85
CA ARG A 227 -28.06 6.85 0.62
C ARG A 227 -27.11 6.07 -0.31
N VAL A 228 -26.08 5.43 0.23
CA VAL A 228 -25.14 4.58 -0.52
C VAL A 228 -25.85 3.37 -1.12
N ASP A 229 -26.69 2.70 -0.35
CA ASP A 229 -27.44 1.53 -0.78
C ASP A 229 -28.49 1.91 -1.85
N ALA A 230 -29.16 3.06 -1.70
CA ALA A 230 -30.09 3.58 -2.70
C ALA A 230 -29.42 3.92 -4.05
N PHE A 231 -28.20 4.48 -4.00
CA PHE A 231 -27.40 4.79 -5.19
C PHE A 231 -27.03 3.54 -6.00
N GLN A 232 -26.80 2.39 -5.34
CA GLN A 232 -26.53 1.14 -6.06
C GLN A 232 -27.75 0.56 -6.77
N ASN A 233 -28.95 0.86 -6.27
CA ASN A 233 -30.20 0.33 -6.82
C ASN A 233 -30.77 1.22 -7.96
N THR A 234 -30.33 2.47 -8.07
CA THR A 234 -30.80 3.42 -9.08
C THR A 234 -29.80 3.50 -10.24
N ASN A 235 -30.15 2.87 -11.37
CA ASN A 235 -29.31 2.81 -12.58
C ASN A 235 -29.34 4.07 -13.46
N THR A 236 -29.85 5.22 -12.98
CA THR A 236 -30.15 6.37 -13.87
C THR A 236 -29.83 7.74 -13.25
N ASP A 237 -29.02 8.50 -14.00
CA ASP A 237 -28.88 9.97 -14.10
C ASP A 237 -28.52 10.84 -12.88
N GLN A 238 -28.62 10.37 -11.63
CA GLN A 238 -28.02 11.08 -10.47
C GLN A 238 -26.48 10.90 -10.38
N THR A 239 -25.88 10.22 -11.35
CA THR A 239 -24.47 9.86 -11.50
C THR A 239 -23.50 11.04 -11.68
N ILE A 240 -23.99 12.26 -11.92
CA ILE A 240 -23.14 13.36 -12.41
C ILE A 240 -22.27 13.98 -11.31
N LEU A 241 -22.64 13.85 -10.03
CA LEU A 241 -21.94 14.53 -8.93
C LEU A 241 -21.15 13.60 -8.01
N THR A 242 -21.50 12.32 -7.90
CA THR A 242 -20.82 11.38 -6.99
C THR A 242 -19.61 10.76 -7.68
N THR A 243 -18.41 11.10 -7.21
CA THR A 243 -17.16 10.63 -7.82
C THR A 243 -16.69 9.32 -7.21
N LEU A 244 -16.73 9.18 -5.88
CA LEU A 244 -16.31 7.98 -5.15
C LEU A 244 -17.47 7.44 -4.31
N THR A 245 -17.66 6.13 -4.34
CA THR A 245 -18.61 5.42 -3.47
C THR A 245 -17.91 4.23 -2.81
N ALA A 246 -17.93 4.21 -1.48
CA ALA A 246 -17.55 3.06 -0.68
C ALA A 246 -18.83 2.42 -0.14
N ASN A 247 -19.11 1.16 -0.47
CA ASN A 247 -20.27 0.44 0.05
C ASN A 247 -19.86 -0.72 0.96
N ARG A 248 -20.25 -0.65 2.24
CA ARG A 248 -20.14 -1.71 3.25
C ARG A 248 -18.78 -2.39 3.26
N LEU A 249 -17.70 -1.60 3.20
CA LEU A 249 -16.34 -2.11 3.18
C LEU A 249 -15.99 -2.79 4.52
N VAL A 250 -15.65 -4.07 4.46
CA VAL A 250 -15.25 -4.89 5.62
C VAL A 250 -13.89 -5.48 5.35
N LYS A 251 -13.00 -5.44 6.35
CA LYS A 251 -11.70 -6.15 6.31
C LYS A 251 -11.44 -6.91 7.59
N ILE A 252 -11.08 -8.18 7.44
CA ILE A 252 -10.74 -9.08 8.55
C ILE A 252 -9.36 -9.67 8.28
N PHE A 253 -8.43 -9.48 9.21
CA PHE A 253 -7.06 -9.99 9.11
C PHE A 253 -6.86 -11.18 10.04
N GLY A 254 -7.09 -12.40 9.54
CA GLY A 254 -6.78 -13.66 10.23
C GLY A 254 -7.57 -13.93 11.53
N LYS A 255 -7.44 -13.06 12.54
CA LYS A 255 -8.22 -13.04 13.77
C LYS A 255 -9.68 -12.62 13.50
N VAL A 256 -10.58 -13.06 14.39
CA VAL A 256 -12.02 -12.84 14.35
C VAL A 256 -12.41 -11.35 14.42
N ILE A 257 -11.53 -10.47 14.95
CA ILE A 257 -11.86 -9.04 15.11
C ILE A 257 -11.69 -8.30 13.77
N PRO A 258 -12.77 -7.76 13.19
CA PRO A 258 -12.71 -6.99 11.96
C PRO A 258 -11.95 -5.66 12.18
N ALA A 259 -10.99 -5.36 11.30
CA ALA A 259 -10.25 -4.10 11.30
C ALA A 259 -11.06 -2.94 10.71
N VAL A 260 -11.98 -3.25 9.79
CA VAL A 260 -12.98 -2.33 9.26
C VAL A 260 -14.32 -3.05 9.24
N LYS A 261 -15.35 -2.42 9.80
CA LYS A 261 -16.65 -3.05 10.10
C LYS A 261 -17.76 -2.44 9.26
N GLY A 262 -17.65 -2.46 7.94
CA GLY A 262 -18.74 -2.12 7.01
C GLY A 262 -18.89 -0.62 6.77
N VAL A 263 -17.78 0.08 6.51
CA VAL A 263 -17.72 1.51 6.23
C VAL A 263 -18.41 1.83 4.89
N SER A 264 -19.33 2.80 4.89
CA SER A 264 -20.13 3.20 3.72
C SER A 264 -20.25 4.71 3.59
N PHE A 265 -19.69 5.31 2.53
CA PHE A 265 -19.76 6.76 2.32
C PHE A 265 -19.66 7.12 0.84
N GLN A 266 -20.11 8.32 0.50
CA GLN A 266 -19.98 8.91 -0.83
C GLN A 266 -19.22 10.23 -0.79
N VAL A 267 -18.41 10.46 -1.82
CA VAL A 267 -17.68 11.71 -2.02
C VAL A 267 -18.05 12.30 -3.36
N ALA A 268 -18.53 13.54 -3.34
CA ALA A 268 -18.90 14.30 -4.52
C ALA A 268 -17.67 14.94 -5.20
N GLN A 269 -17.85 15.36 -6.45
CA GLN A 269 -16.85 16.10 -7.19
C GLN A 269 -16.52 17.43 -6.48
N GLY A 270 -15.23 17.76 -6.32
CA GLY A 270 -14.80 18.95 -5.57
C GLY A 270 -15.09 18.91 -4.07
N GLU A 271 -15.41 17.73 -3.51
CA GLU A 271 -15.57 17.54 -2.08
C GLU A 271 -14.24 17.08 -1.46
N CYS A 272 -13.90 17.61 -0.28
CA CYS A 272 -12.80 17.11 0.54
C CYS A 272 -13.36 16.33 1.72
N PHE A 273 -13.20 15.00 1.70
CA PHE A 273 -13.73 14.09 2.72
C PHE A 273 -12.63 13.62 3.68
N GLY A 274 -12.80 13.91 4.98
CA GLY A 274 -11.85 13.55 6.03
C GLY A 274 -12.22 12.30 6.82
N LEU A 275 -11.30 11.35 6.94
CA LEU A 275 -11.39 10.24 7.89
C LEU A 275 -10.54 10.60 9.13
N LEU A 276 -11.19 11.09 10.18
CA LEU A 276 -10.56 11.44 11.45
C LEU A 276 -10.65 10.26 12.42
N GLY A 277 -9.58 9.95 13.16
CA GLY A 277 -9.58 8.79 14.06
C GLY A 277 -8.27 8.67 14.82
N VAL A 278 -8.25 7.94 15.95
CA VAL A 278 -6.99 7.57 16.61
C VAL A 278 -6.20 6.57 15.75
N ASN A 279 -4.94 6.34 16.12
CA ASN A 279 -4.16 5.25 15.55
C ASN A 279 -4.83 3.90 15.86
N GLY A 280 -4.96 3.04 14.86
CA GLY A 280 -5.68 1.77 15.00
C GLY A 280 -7.19 1.83 14.73
N ALA A 281 -7.77 3.01 14.45
CA ALA A 281 -9.20 3.14 14.12
C ALA A 281 -9.63 2.52 12.77
N GLY A 282 -8.69 2.02 11.95
CA GLY A 282 -8.99 1.41 10.64
C GLY A 282 -8.89 2.34 9.43
N LYS A 283 -8.39 3.58 9.59
CA LYS A 283 -8.24 4.59 8.52
C LYS A 283 -7.36 4.09 7.35
N THR A 284 -6.10 3.76 7.62
CA THR A 284 -5.15 3.26 6.64
C THR A 284 -5.62 1.94 6.00
N THR A 285 -6.24 1.05 6.78
CA THR A 285 -6.84 -0.18 6.24
C THR A 285 -7.97 0.12 5.24
N THR A 286 -8.80 1.13 5.53
CA THR A 286 -9.86 1.58 4.61
C THR A 286 -9.24 2.13 3.33
N PHE A 287 -8.17 2.92 3.43
CA PHE A 287 -7.46 3.44 2.26
C PHE A 287 -6.82 2.34 1.41
N ARG A 288 -6.17 1.35 2.03
CA ARG A 288 -5.61 0.19 1.31
C ARG A 288 -6.68 -0.61 0.57
N MET A 289 -7.91 -0.67 1.11
CA MET A 289 -9.03 -1.26 0.38
C MET A 289 -9.47 -0.39 -0.80
N LEU A 290 -9.57 0.93 -0.61
CA LEU A 290 -9.99 1.87 -1.66
C LEU A 290 -8.96 2.01 -2.78
N THR A 291 -7.68 1.84 -2.50
CA THR A 291 -6.60 1.84 -3.51
C THR A 291 -6.35 0.45 -4.10
N GLY A 292 -7.05 -0.58 -3.63
CA GLY A 292 -6.90 -1.96 -4.10
C GLY A 292 -5.57 -2.62 -3.74
N ASP A 293 -4.83 -2.09 -2.76
CA ASP A 293 -3.66 -2.73 -2.14
C ASP A 293 -4.09 -3.95 -1.29
N GLU A 294 -5.23 -3.82 -0.60
CA GLU A 294 -5.86 -4.88 0.18
C GLU A 294 -7.23 -5.24 -0.40
N ILE A 295 -7.45 -6.52 -0.69
CA ILE A 295 -8.77 -6.98 -1.17
C ILE A 295 -9.77 -6.89 0.00
N PRO A 296 -10.91 -6.20 -0.15
CA PRO A 296 -11.93 -6.15 0.89
C PRO A 296 -12.49 -7.55 1.15
N THR A 297 -12.76 -7.88 2.40
CA THR A 297 -13.41 -9.14 2.80
C THR A 297 -14.88 -9.13 2.38
N SER A 298 -15.53 -7.97 2.42
CA SER A 298 -16.87 -7.72 1.89
C SER A 298 -17.03 -6.25 1.53
N GLY A 299 -18.05 -5.94 0.74
CA GLY A 299 -18.29 -4.60 0.22
C GLY A 299 -17.64 -4.35 -1.13
N GLU A 300 -17.90 -3.16 -1.68
CA GLU A 300 -17.42 -2.75 -2.99
C GLU A 300 -17.04 -1.26 -2.97
N ALA A 301 -15.99 -0.91 -3.71
CA ALA A 301 -15.63 0.48 -3.98
C ALA A 301 -15.85 0.78 -5.47
N SER A 302 -16.41 1.95 -5.78
CA SER A 302 -16.59 2.39 -7.16
C SER A 302 -16.25 3.86 -7.34
N ILE A 303 -15.60 4.17 -8.45
CA ILE A 303 -15.33 5.54 -8.91
C ILE A 303 -16.07 5.74 -10.22
N PHE A 304 -16.94 6.74 -10.26
CA PHE A 304 -17.95 6.87 -11.32
C PHE A 304 -18.68 5.52 -11.54
N ASN A 305 -18.62 4.98 -12.76
CA ASN A 305 -19.22 3.70 -13.13
C ASN A 305 -18.25 2.50 -13.04
N TYR A 306 -17.01 2.72 -12.60
CA TYR A 306 -15.98 1.67 -12.52
C TYR A 306 -15.95 1.05 -11.13
N LYS A 307 -16.12 -0.26 -11.05
CA LYS A 307 -16.05 -1.03 -9.81
C LYS A 307 -14.63 -1.58 -9.59
N LEU A 308 -14.13 -1.53 -8.37
CA LEU A 308 -12.80 -2.02 -8.04
C LEU A 308 -12.67 -3.54 -8.29
N SER A 309 -13.72 -4.32 -8.03
CA SER A 309 -13.71 -5.78 -8.23
C SER A 309 -13.71 -6.21 -9.70
N LYS A 310 -14.35 -5.44 -10.59
CA LYS A 310 -14.50 -5.77 -12.03
C LYS A 310 -13.60 -4.98 -12.96
N ASP A 311 -13.49 -3.67 -12.75
CA ASP A 311 -12.83 -2.71 -13.61
C ASP A 311 -11.58 -2.11 -12.94
N ARG A 312 -10.81 -2.91 -12.20
CA ARG A 312 -9.66 -2.47 -11.37
C ARG A 312 -8.73 -1.49 -12.09
N ASN A 313 -8.32 -1.79 -13.33
CA ASN A 313 -7.40 -0.93 -14.08
C ASN A 313 -8.01 0.46 -14.36
N LYS A 314 -9.28 0.52 -14.79
CA LYS A 314 -9.95 1.79 -15.08
C LYS A 314 -10.20 2.58 -13.79
N TYR A 315 -10.58 1.90 -12.73
CA TYR A 315 -10.71 2.49 -11.40
C TYR A 315 -9.39 3.13 -10.95
N LEU A 316 -8.28 2.39 -10.97
CA LEU A 316 -6.98 2.87 -10.48
C LEU A 316 -6.40 4.01 -11.32
N MET A 317 -6.66 4.03 -12.63
CA MET A 317 -6.27 5.14 -13.50
C MET A 317 -6.87 6.48 -13.06
N GLN A 318 -8.05 6.48 -12.43
CA GLN A 318 -8.72 7.68 -11.92
C GLN A 318 -8.26 8.11 -10.53
N THR A 319 -7.30 7.39 -9.92
CA THR A 319 -6.90 7.61 -8.52
C THR A 319 -5.48 8.13 -8.37
N GLY A 320 -5.29 9.15 -7.55
CA GLY A 320 -4.03 9.55 -6.93
C GLY A 320 -3.92 8.95 -5.52
N TYR A 321 -2.72 8.53 -5.09
CA TYR A 321 -2.52 8.02 -3.73
C TYR A 321 -1.18 8.45 -3.14
N CYS A 322 -1.24 9.08 -1.95
CA CYS A 322 -0.09 9.35 -1.09
C CYS A 322 -0.16 8.40 0.12
N PRO A 323 0.65 7.33 0.17
CA PRO A 323 0.69 6.39 1.30
C PRO A 323 1.26 7.02 2.58
N GLN A 324 1.01 6.42 3.75
CA GLN A 324 1.55 6.90 5.03
C GLN A 324 3.09 6.83 5.10
N PHE A 325 3.68 5.74 4.59
CA PHE A 325 5.13 5.62 4.44
C PHE A 325 5.55 6.11 3.05
N ASP A 326 6.62 6.87 2.98
CA ASP A 326 7.10 7.45 1.72
C ASP A 326 7.42 6.37 0.67
N GLY A 327 6.63 6.32 -0.40
CA GLY A 327 6.82 5.40 -1.54
C GLY A 327 7.86 5.91 -2.54
N ILE A 328 8.94 6.49 -2.04
CA ILE A 328 9.94 7.21 -2.83
C ILE A 328 11.15 6.32 -3.10
N ASN A 329 11.55 6.21 -4.37
CA ASN A 329 12.85 5.69 -4.76
C ASN A 329 13.98 6.67 -4.35
N GLU A 330 14.78 6.25 -3.37
CA GLU A 330 15.85 7.06 -2.78
C GLU A 330 17.02 7.36 -3.73
N MET A 331 17.13 6.59 -4.82
CA MET A 331 18.20 6.71 -5.83
C MET A 331 17.86 7.69 -6.96
N LEU A 332 16.62 8.18 -7.03
CA LEU A 332 16.21 9.18 -8.01
C LEU A 332 16.21 10.57 -7.39
N THR A 333 16.33 11.60 -8.24
CA THR A 333 16.06 12.98 -7.86
C THR A 333 14.55 13.26 -7.83
N GLY A 334 14.13 14.32 -7.14
CA GLY A 334 12.72 14.72 -7.09
C GLY A 334 12.15 15.05 -8.48
N GLU A 335 12.96 15.71 -9.33
CA GLU A 335 12.61 16.02 -10.72
C GLU A 335 12.42 14.76 -11.56
N GLU A 336 13.35 13.80 -11.49
CA GLU A 336 13.26 12.52 -12.21
C GLU A 336 12.04 11.70 -11.75
N MET A 337 11.75 11.71 -10.45
CA MET A 337 10.60 11.02 -9.89
C MET A 337 9.29 11.57 -10.42
N LEU A 338 9.11 12.90 -10.38
CA LEU A 338 7.90 13.53 -10.92
C LEU A 338 7.78 13.33 -12.43
N THR A 339 8.90 13.41 -13.15
CA THR A 339 8.95 13.13 -14.60
C THR A 339 8.50 11.70 -14.91
N MET A 340 8.98 10.72 -14.14
CA MET A 340 8.59 9.31 -14.30
C MET A 340 7.09 9.13 -14.06
N PHE A 341 6.54 9.65 -12.95
CA PHE A 341 5.12 9.52 -12.65
C PHE A 341 4.23 10.30 -13.63
N ALA A 342 4.67 11.47 -14.12
CA ALA A 342 3.97 12.22 -15.16
C ALA A 342 3.82 11.41 -16.46
N LEU A 343 4.90 10.76 -16.90
CA LEU A 343 4.90 9.92 -18.09
C LEU A 343 4.02 8.67 -17.90
N LEU A 344 4.08 8.02 -16.74
CA LEU A 344 3.23 6.87 -16.41
C LEU A 344 1.74 7.23 -16.34
N ARG A 345 1.42 8.48 -15.95
CA ARG A 345 0.05 9.04 -15.98
C ARG A 345 -0.41 9.42 -17.39
N GLY A 346 0.45 9.34 -18.40
CA GLY A 346 0.10 9.64 -19.79
C GLY A 346 0.17 11.13 -20.16
N ILE A 347 0.84 11.96 -19.35
CA ILE A 347 1.09 13.37 -19.71
C ILE A 347 2.01 13.41 -20.94
N SER A 348 1.69 14.26 -21.91
CA SER A 348 2.48 14.40 -23.13
C SER A 348 3.93 14.79 -22.81
N PRO A 349 4.95 14.13 -23.40
CA PRO A 349 6.36 14.44 -23.13
C PRO A 349 6.73 15.92 -23.31
N LYS A 350 6.00 16.63 -24.18
CA LYS A 350 6.18 18.08 -24.41
C LYS A 350 5.75 18.94 -23.23
N SER A 351 4.72 18.52 -22.49
CA SER A 351 4.17 19.23 -21.34
C SER A 351 4.70 18.74 -20.00
N VAL A 352 5.35 17.56 -19.96
CA VAL A 352 5.87 16.97 -18.71
C VAL A 352 6.78 17.95 -17.96
N LYS A 353 7.76 18.55 -18.65
CA LYS A 353 8.69 19.48 -18.00
C LYS A 353 7.97 20.65 -17.31
N TYR A 354 7.03 21.28 -18.02
CA TYR A 354 6.23 22.38 -17.48
C TYR A 354 5.40 21.95 -16.26
N GLN A 355 4.77 20.78 -16.32
CA GLN A 355 3.98 20.25 -15.21
C GLN A 355 4.85 19.93 -14.00
N VAL A 356 6.01 19.32 -14.22
CA VAL A 356 6.98 18.99 -13.15
C VAL A 356 7.50 20.26 -12.49
N ASP A 357 7.94 21.26 -13.26
CA ASP A 357 8.41 22.55 -12.74
C ASP A 357 7.30 23.26 -11.94
N ASN A 358 6.05 23.22 -12.43
CA ASN A 358 4.90 23.79 -11.72
C ASN A 358 4.67 23.11 -10.35
N TRP A 359 4.67 21.78 -10.29
CA TRP A 359 4.50 21.05 -9.03
C TRP A 359 5.65 21.25 -8.04
N ILE A 360 6.89 21.37 -8.55
CA ILE A 360 8.07 21.70 -7.72
C ILE A 360 7.90 23.08 -7.07
N ASN A 361 7.44 24.07 -7.84
CA ASN A 361 7.23 25.43 -7.33
C ASN A 361 6.06 25.49 -6.35
N LEU A 362 4.91 24.88 -6.68
CA LEU A 362 3.71 24.87 -5.82
C LEU A 362 3.98 24.28 -4.44
N LEU A 363 4.87 23.28 -4.34
CA LEU A 363 5.21 22.63 -3.08
C LEU A 363 6.51 23.13 -2.45
N GLY A 364 7.13 24.16 -3.03
CA GLY A 364 8.38 24.75 -2.51
C GLY A 364 9.52 23.74 -2.42
N LEU A 365 9.73 22.95 -3.48
CA LEU A 365 10.80 21.95 -3.59
C LEU A 365 11.99 22.41 -4.48
N GLU A 366 11.99 23.66 -4.92
CA GLU A 366 12.97 24.23 -5.86
C GLU A 366 14.43 23.96 -5.47
N GLU A 367 14.79 24.19 -4.20
CA GLU A 367 16.17 24.01 -3.71
C GLU A 367 16.61 22.54 -3.61
N TYR A 368 15.66 21.61 -3.55
CA TYR A 368 15.90 20.19 -3.30
C TYR A 368 15.66 19.32 -4.52
N CYS A 369 14.95 19.79 -5.54
CA CYS A 369 14.46 18.98 -6.68
C CYS A 369 15.55 18.18 -7.40
N LYS A 370 16.78 18.72 -7.49
CA LYS A 370 17.95 18.08 -8.13
C LYS A 370 18.79 17.21 -7.20
N ARG A 371 18.47 17.17 -5.91
CA ARG A 371 19.13 16.29 -4.94
C ARG A 371 18.45 14.92 -4.95
N LEU A 372 19.22 13.88 -4.65
CA LEU A 372 18.69 12.53 -4.47
C LEU A 372 17.66 12.50 -3.33
N CYS A 373 16.54 11.84 -3.56
CA CYS A 373 15.45 11.76 -2.61
C CYS A 373 15.84 11.05 -1.30
N GLY A 374 16.86 10.20 -1.31
CA GLY A 374 17.41 9.59 -0.09
C GLY A 374 17.89 10.62 0.94
N GLY A 375 18.36 11.79 0.50
CA GLY A 375 18.81 12.88 1.37
C GLY A 375 17.71 13.86 1.81
N TYR A 376 16.44 13.63 1.43
CA TYR A 376 15.35 14.52 1.80
C TYR A 376 14.97 14.35 3.27
N SER A 377 14.58 15.45 3.92
CA SER A 377 13.88 15.39 5.21
C SER A 377 12.53 14.70 5.06
N GLY A 378 11.98 14.13 6.13
CA GLY A 378 10.66 13.48 6.10
C GLY A 378 9.56 14.39 5.54
N GLY A 379 9.55 15.68 5.93
CA GLY A 379 8.62 16.66 5.38
C GLY A 379 8.78 16.91 3.86
N ASN A 380 10.02 16.93 3.35
CA ASN A 380 10.26 17.08 1.91
C ASN A 380 9.88 15.80 1.13
N LYS A 381 10.13 14.61 1.70
CA LYS A 381 9.64 13.35 1.14
C LYS A 381 8.11 13.36 1.06
N ARG A 382 7.44 13.82 2.11
CA ARG A 382 5.97 13.92 2.16
C ARG A 382 5.39 14.89 1.13
N LYS A 383 6.03 16.06 0.95
CA LYS A 383 5.68 17.02 -0.10
C LYS A 383 5.80 16.39 -1.48
N LEU A 384 6.91 15.69 -1.75
CA LEU A 384 7.11 14.98 -3.02
C LEU A 384 6.06 13.87 -3.24
N CYS A 385 5.75 13.06 -2.22
CA CYS A 385 4.67 12.05 -2.28
C CYS A 385 3.31 12.68 -2.63
N THR A 386 3.00 13.84 -2.03
CA THR A 386 1.77 14.58 -2.31
C THR A 386 1.74 15.06 -3.76
N ALA A 387 2.87 15.56 -4.27
CA ALA A 387 3.02 15.96 -5.67
C ALA A 387 2.76 14.78 -6.63
N ILE A 388 3.33 13.61 -6.34
CA ILE A 388 3.15 12.38 -7.12
C ILE A 388 1.68 11.91 -7.11
N ALA A 389 0.97 12.11 -6.00
CA ALA A 389 -0.44 11.77 -5.91
C ALA A 389 -1.32 12.70 -6.76
N LEU A 390 -0.96 13.98 -6.87
CA LEU A 390 -1.74 15.01 -7.58
C LEU A 390 -1.37 15.14 -9.08
N ILE A 391 -0.18 14.67 -9.49
CA ILE A 391 0.28 14.82 -10.86
C ILE A 391 -0.63 14.08 -11.86
N GLY A 392 -0.98 14.76 -12.95
CA GLY A 392 -1.91 14.25 -13.96
C GLY A 392 -3.38 14.47 -13.64
N ASP A 393 -3.67 15.26 -12.61
CA ASP A 393 -5.00 15.70 -12.21
C ASP A 393 -6.03 14.57 -12.07
N PRO A 394 -5.76 13.53 -11.26
CA PRO A 394 -6.70 12.42 -11.11
C PRO A 394 -8.02 12.89 -10.46
N PRO A 395 -9.18 12.37 -10.90
CA PRO A 395 -10.47 12.78 -10.32
C PRO A 395 -10.63 12.50 -8.82
N VAL A 396 -9.98 11.45 -8.31
CA VAL A 396 -9.99 11.10 -6.89
C VAL A 396 -8.56 11.05 -6.36
N VAL A 397 -8.29 11.73 -5.26
CA VAL A 397 -6.97 11.73 -4.61
C VAL A 397 -7.11 11.23 -3.18
N PHE A 398 -6.36 10.19 -2.84
CA PHE A 398 -6.28 9.62 -1.49
C PHE A 398 -4.98 10.08 -0.81
N LEU A 399 -5.07 10.72 0.36
CA LEU A 399 -3.92 11.23 1.11
C LEU A 399 -3.89 10.66 2.52
N ASP A 400 -2.95 9.76 2.82
CA ASP A 400 -2.83 9.12 4.13
C ASP A 400 -1.88 9.93 5.05
N GLU A 401 -2.45 10.78 5.91
CA GLU A 401 -1.76 11.72 6.82
C GLU A 401 -0.77 12.70 6.13
N PRO A 402 -1.18 13.45 5.10
CA PRO A 402 -0.27 14.18 4.20
C PRO A 402 0.58 15.27 4.87
N THR A 403 0.23 15.72 6.08
CA THR A 403 0.98 16.77 6.78
C THR A 403 1.82 16.28 7.96
N SER A 404 1.84 14.97 8.20
CA SER A 404 2.68 14.37 9.25
C SER A 404 4.17 14.60 8.96
N GLY A 405 4.89 15.21 9.91
CA GLY A 405 6.33 15.49 9.79
C GLY A 405 6.70 16.69 8.89
N VAL A 406 5.72 17.47 8.43
CA VAL A 406 5.94 18.71 7.66
C VAL A 406 5.99 19.91 8.61
N ASP A 407 6.88 20.87 8.36
CA ASP A 407 6.97 22.08 9.18
C ASP A 407 5.70 22.95 9.07
N PRO A 408 5.37 23.79 10.07
CA PRO A 408 4.10 24.53 10.09
C PRO A 408 3.86 25.45 8.90
N ILE A 409 4.92 26.01 8.30
CA ILE A 409 4.81 26.93 7.16
C ILE A 409 4.51 26.13 5.89
N SER A 410 5.32 25.09 5.61
CA SER A 410 5.10 24.17 4.49
C SER A 410 3.74 23.47 4.58
N ARG A 411 3.25 23.19 5.79
CA ARG A 411 1.93 22.59 6.01
C ARG A 411 0.80 23.47 5.50
N ARG A 412 0.85 24.78 5.75
CA ARG A 412 -0.15 25.74 5.22
C ARG A 412 -0.10 25.82 3.70
N ASN A 413 1.11 25.86 3.13
CA ASN A 413 1.25 25.83 1.67
C ASN A 413 0.64 24.56 1.06
N LEU A 414 0.86 23.40 1.70
CA LEU A 414 0.24 22.14 1.27
C LEU A 414 -1.29 22.21 1.35
N TRP A 415 -1.84 22.82 2.41
CA TRP A 415 -3.28 23.02 2.53
C TRP A 415 -3.83 23.92 1.42
N ASP A 416 -3.12 24.99 1.06
CA ASP A 416 -3.52 25.87 -0.04
C ASP A 416 -3.52 25.12 -1.39
N VAL A 417 -2.52 24.26 -1.63
CA VAL A 417 -2.45 23.42 -2.83
C VAL A 417 -3.61 22.41 -2.87
N LEU A 418 -3.94 21.75 -1.76
CA LEU A 418 -5.09 20.85 -1.67
C LEU A 418 -6.42 21.58 -1.86
N GLY A 419 -6.56 22.77 -1.28
CA GLY A 419 -7.74 23.62 -1.49
C GLY A 419 -7.88 24.08 -2.94
N GLN A 420 -6.77 24.32 -3.66
CA GLN A 420 -6.81 24.61 -5.10
C GLN A 420 -7.21 23.38 -5.93
N SER A 421 -6.67 22.19 -5.61
CA SER A 421 -7.06 20.91 -6.20
C SER A 421 -8.55 20.61 -5.98
N GLN A 422 -9.09 20.90 -4.81
CA GLN A 422 -10.51 20.79 -4.55
C GLN A 422 -11.33 21.76 -5.44
N ARG A 423 -10.90 23.02 -5.55
CA ARG A 423 -11.58 24.04 -6.38
C ARG A 423 -11.50 23.72 -7.88
N SER A 424 -10.50 22.99 -8.33
CA SER A 424 -10.42 22.50 -9.72
C SER A 424 -11.35 21.30 -9.98
N GLY A 425 -12.07 20.81 -8.97
CA GLY A 425 -13.08 19.77 -9.08
C GLY A 425 -12.57 18.37 -8.73
N GLN A 426 -11.38 18.22 -8.15
CA GLN A 426 -10.91 16.90 -7.68
C GLN A 426 -11.60 16.53 -6.36
N ALA A 427 -12.01 15.26 -6.24
CA ALA A 427 -12.50 14.71 -5.00
C ALA A 427 -11.29 14.27 -4.14
N VAL A 428 -11.06 14.94 -3.02
CA VAL A 428 -9.93 14.66 -2.15
C VAL A 428 -10.43 13.88 -0.94
N VAL A 429 -9.79 12.76 -0.63
CA VAL A 429 -10.08 11.96 0.56
C VAL A 429 -8.81 11.88 1.38
N LEU A 430 -8.85 12.41 2.60
CA LEU A 430 -7.68 12.43 3.48
C LEU A 430 -7.94 11.67 4.77
N THR A 431 -6.91 10.99 5.28
CA THR A 431 -6.88 10.56 6.68
C THR A 431 -6.10 11.58 7.47
N SER A 432 -6.53 11.84 8.70
CA SER A 432 -5.75 12.65 9.63
C SER A 432 -6.02 12.24 11.06
N HIS A 433 -5.04 12.51 11.92
CA HIS A 433 -5.22 12.56 13.37
C HIS A 433 -5.18 14.01 13.89
N SER A 434 -4.97 15.00 13.01
CA SER A 434 -4.99 16.43 13.33
C SER A 434 -6.37 17.01 13.07
N MET A 435 -6.98 17.57 14.11
CA MET A 435 -8.27 18.23 14.00
C MET A 435 -8.15 19.55 13.25
N GLU A 436 -7.05 20.28 13.41
CA GLU A 436 -6.76 21.50 12.66
C GLU A 436 -6.79 21.26 11.14
N GLU A 437 -6.15 20.18 10.69
CA GLU A 437 -6.10 19.81 9.26
C GLU A 437 -7.50 19.49 8.71
N CYS A 438 -8.27 18.68 9.44
CA CYS A 438 -9.64 18.35 9.04
C CYS A 438 -10.55 19.58 9.05
N GLU A 439 -10.39 20.49 10.00
CA GLU A 439 -11.17 21.72 10.06
C GLU A 439 -10.83 22.70 8.92
N ALA A 440 -9.56 22.76 8.50
CA ALA A 440 -9.10 23.66 7.45
C ALA A 440 -9.45 23.16 6.04
N LEU A 441 -9.39 21.84 5.80
CA LEU A 441 -9.52 21.26 4.46
C LEU A 441 -10.87 20.59 4.19
N CYS A 442 -11.43 19.89 5.16
CA CYS A 442 -12.54 18.98 4.88
C CYS A 442 -13.89 19.71 4.84
N THR A 443 -14.64 19.51 3.76
CA THR A 443 -16.04 19.94 3.65
C THR A 443 -16.95 19.05 4.49
N ARG A 444 -16.67 17.74 4.50
CA ARG A 444 -17.32 16.73 5.32
C ARG A 444 -16.26 15.81 5.92
N LEU A 445 -16.49 15.34 7.14
CA LEU A 445 -15.61 14.38 7.78
C LEU A 445 -16.41 13.32 8.51
N THR A 446 -15.76 12.21 8.78
CA THR A 446 -16.25 11.15 9.66
C THR A 446 -15.25 10.90 10.78
N ILE A 447 -15.76 10.63 11.99
CA ILE A 447 -14.94 10.17 13.12
C ILE A 447 -15.00 8.65 13.17
N MET A 448 -13.85 8.01 12.99
CA MET A 448 -13.68 6.56 13.02
C MET A 448 -13.17 6.08 14.38
N VAL A 449 -13.79 5.01 14.87
CA VAL A 449 -13.51 4.37 16.17
C VAL A 449 -13.62 2.85 15.96
N GLN A 450 -12.58 2.10 16.32
CA GLN A 450 -12.53 0.63 16.18
C GLN A 450 -13.06 0.05 14.84
N GLY A 451 -12.72 0.67 13.72
CA GLY A 451 -13.11 0.23 12.38
C GLY A 451 -14.55 0.60 11.97
N GLN A 452 -15.27 1.38 12.77
CA GLN A 452 -16.61 1.90 12.48
C GLN A 452 -16.60 3.42 12.33
N MET A 453 -17.54 3.95 11.55
CA MET A 453 -17.84 5.38 11.52
C MET A 453 -18.83 5.67 12.65
N MET A 454 -18.47 6.60 13.53
CA MET A 454 -19.34 7.01 14.64
C MET A 454 -20.28 8.13 14.24
N CYS A 455 -19.79 9.08 13.44
CA CYS A 455 -20.56 10.19 12.92
C CYS A 455 -20.04 10.62 11.56
N ILE A 456 -20.85 11.33 10.79
CA ILE A 456 -20.51 11.89 9.49
C ILE A 456 -21.23 13.22 9.26
N GLY A 457 -20.51 14.22 8.74
CA GLY A 457 -21.12 15.51 8.41
C GLY A 457 -20.09 16.61 8.24
N SER A 458 -20.56 17.85 8.09
CA SER A 458 -19.67 19.01 8.12
C SER A 458 -19.08 19.21 9.50
N THR A 459 -17.91 19.85 9.58
CA THR A 459 -17.26 20.22 10.84
C THR A 459 -18.21 20.96 11.77
N GLN A 460 -19.00 21.89 11.22
CA GLN A 460 -20.00 22.65 11.95
C GLN A 460 -21.16 21.78 12.46
N TYR A 461 -21.68 20.86 11.63
CA TYR A 461 -22.75 19.94 12.03
C TYR A 461 -22.30 19.05 13.19
N ILE A 462 -21.10 18.48 13.10
CA ILE A 462 -20.55 17.59 14.13
C ILE A 462 -20.34 18.36 15.44
N LYS A 463 -19.78 19.58 15.37
CA LYS A 463 -19.64 20.47 16.54
C LYS A 463 -21.00 20.81 17.16
N GLN A 464 -22.04 21.05 16.37
CA GLN A 464 -23.35 21.39 16.89
C GLN A 464 -24.08 20.19 17.51
N LYS A 465 -23.99 19.01 16.89
CA LYS A 465 -24.70 17.80 17.33
C LYS A 465 -24.04 17.13 18.53
N TYR A 466 -22.70 17.04 18.51
CA TYR A 466 -21.92 16.30 19.51
C TYR A 466 -21.09 17.20 20.42
N GLY A 467 -21.08 18.50 20.16
CA GLY A 467 -20.50 19.49 21.07
C GLY A 467 -21.22 19.49 22.40
N GLN A 468 -20.44 19.47 23.48
CA GLN A 468 -20.93 19.55 24.86
C GLN A 468 -20.97 21.02 25.32
N GLY A 469 -21.66 21.86 24.55
CA GLY A 469 -21.86 23.29 24.85
C GLY A 469 -20.69 24.22 24.54
N TYR A 470 -20.45 25.22 25.39
CA TYR A 470 -19.54 26.34 25.12
C TYR A 470 -18.37 26.37 26.10
N THR A 471 -17.20 26.83 25.64
CA THR A 471 -16.05 27.12 26.51
C THR A 471 -15.96 28.62 26.70
N VAL A 472 -16.06 29.06 27.95
CA VAL A 472 -15.95 30.46 28.35
C VAL A 472 -14.63 30.67 29.06
N MET A 473 -13.83 31.60 28.56
CA MET A 473 -12.60 32.05 29.20
C MET A 473 -12.80 33.46 29.73
N ILE A 474 -12.44 33.69 30.99
CA ILE A 474 -12.56 35.00 31.63
C ILE A 474 -11.17 35.44 32.06
N LYS A 475 -10.73 36.60 31.56
CA LYS A 475 -9.50 37.26 31.95
C LYS A 475 -9.76 38.18 33.15
N LEU A 476 -8.94 38.01 34.17
CA LEU A 476 -9.06 38.72 35.44
C LEU A 476 -8.04 39.86 35.51
N ALA A 477 -8.50 41.03 35.93
CA ALA A 477 -7.66 42.17 36.23
C ALA A 477 -6.87 41.96 37.53
N ASN A 478 -5.62 42.44 37.56
CA ASN A 478 -4.78 42.34 38.74
C ASN A 478 -5.15 43.45 39.76
N LEU A 479 -6.01 43.11 40.73
CA LEU A 479 -6.55 44.04 41.74
C LEU A 479 -6.07 43.71 43.18
N PRO A 480 -5.97 44.71 44.08
CA PRO A 480 -5.48 44.49 45.45
C PRO A 480 -6.40 43.60 46.33
N ASN A 481 -7.63 43.29 45.90
CA ASN A 481 -8.60 42.41 46.58
C ASN A 481 -9.10 41.25 45.68
N ILE A 482 -8.20 40.58 44.97
CA ILE A 482 -8.52 39.47 44.04
C ILE A 482 -9.30 38.33 44.73
N LYS A 483 -8.89 37.88 45.92
CA LYS A 483 -9.44 36.65 46.53
C LYS A 483 -10.93 36.72 46.89
N THR A 484 -11.38 37.84 47.45
CA THR A 484 -12.80 38.05 47.84
C THR A 484 -13.70 38.35 46.64
N SER A 485 -13.16 39.03 45.63
CA SER A 485 -13.89 39.32 44.39
C SER A 485 -14.01 38.06 43.52
N LEU A 486 -13.00 37.19 43.51
CA LEU A 486 -13.04 35.89 42.83
C LEU A 486 -14.07 34.93 43.41
N THR A 487 -14.19 34.85 44.74
CA THR A 487 -15.21 33.98 45.36
C THR A 487 -16.63 34.44 45.05
N ARG A 488 -16.87 35.76 44.98
CA ARG A 488 -18.16 36.32 44.52
C ARG A 488 -18.43 36.01 43.04
N LEU A 489 -17.45 36.24 42.16
CA LEU A 489 -17.58 35.91 40.73
C LEU A 489 -17.88 34.42 40.50
N LYS A 490 -17.18 33.52 41.20
CA LYS A 490 -17.44 32.07 41.13
C LYS A 490 -18.83 31.70 41.63
N HIS A 491 -19.32 32.38 42.67
CA HIS A 491 -20.65 32.16 43.20
C HIS A 491 -21.72 32.64 42.22
N ASP A 492 -21.57 33.84 41.65
CA ASP A 492 -22.52 34.40 40.69
C ASP A 492 -22.53 33.62 39.37
N MET A 493 -21.37 33.15 38.89
CA MET A 493 -21.27 32.20 37.78
C MET A 493 -22.06 30.93 38.03
N LYS A 494 -21.91 30.36 39.23
CA LYS A 494 -22.62 29.13 39.63
C LYS A 494 -24.11 29.38 39.84
N ASN A 495 -24.53 30.58 40.24
CA ASN A 495 -25.95 30.94 40.40
C ASN A 495 -26.64 31.33 39.09
N THR A 496 -25.88 31.80 38.10
CA THR A 496 -26.44 32.21 36.80
C THR A 496 -26.60 31.00 35.86
N PHE A 497 -25.65 30.07 35.88
CA PHE A 497 -25.60 28.91 34.97
C PHE A 497 -25.86 27.57 35.68
N SER A 498 -26.65 27.58 36.76
CA SER A 498 -26.68 26.64 37.91
C SER A 498 -26.83 25.12 37.72
N ILE A 499 -26.77 24.57 36.52
CA ILE A 499 -26.81 23.11 36.31
C ILE A 499 -25.68 22.62 35.38
N ASP A 500 -25.11 23.50 34.56
CA ASP A 500 -24.27 23.08 33.42
C ASP A 500 -22.91 23.79 33.34
N CYS A 501 -22.51 24.56 34.36
CA CYS A 501 -21.23 25.28 34.36
C CYS A 501 -20.16 24.57 35.21
N VAL A 502 -19.17 23.96 34.54
CA VAL A 502 -18.03 23.29 35.17
C VAL A 502 -16.76 24.14 35.00
N LEU A 503 -16.12 24.51 36.11
CA LEU A 503 -14.79 25.11 36.09
C LEU A 503 -13.76 24.03 35.74
N LYS A 504 -13.14 24.12 34.56
CA LYS A 504 -12.11 23.17 34.10
C LYS A 504 -10.73 23.53 34.61
N ASP A 505 -10.40 24.83 34.65
CA ASP A 505 -9.06 25.29 35.00
C ASP A 505 -9.05 26.70 35.60
N GLU A 506 -8.09 26.96 36.49
CA GLU A 506 -7.85 28.25 37.15
C GLU A 506 -6.34 28.51 37.21
N HIS A 507 -5.86 29.40 36.35
CA HIS A 507 -4.44 29.70 36.20
C HIS A 507 -4.19 31.20 36.07
N LEU A 508 -3.32 31.76 36.93
CA LEU A 508 -2.67 33.08 36.83
C LEU A 508 -3.48 34.20 36.13
N GLY A 509 -4.72 34.44 36.59
CA GLY A 509 -5.57 35.51 36.06
C GLY A 509 -6.51 35.10 34.93
N LEU A 510 -6.70 33.80 34.67
CA LEU A 510 -7.66 33.24 33.73
C LEU A 510 -8.54 32.18 34.41
N LEU A 511 -9.85 32.25 34.17
CA LEU A 511 -10.81 31.23 34.56
C LEU A 511 -11.37 30.55 33.32
N HIS A 512 -11.29 29.22 33.28
CA HIS A 512 -11.83 28.40 32.20
C HIS A 512 -13.10 27.67 32.65
N TYR A 513 -14.23 28.08 32.11
CA TYR A 513 -15.53 27.44 32.33
C TYR A 513 -15.97 26.67 31.09
N HIS A 514 -16.64 25.55 31.32
CA HIS A 514 -17.33 24.79 30.29
C HIS A 514 -18.81 24.74 30.63
N LEU A 515 -19.61 25.32 29.76
CA LEU A 515 -21.07 25.34 29.82
C LEU A 515 -21.56 24.15 29.00
N THR A 516 -22.20 23.16 29.62
CA THR A 516 -22.74 21.96 28.95
C THR A 516 -24.14 22.15 28.38
N ASP A 517 -24.77 23.31 28.60
CA ASP A 517 -26.11 23.60 28.11
C ASP A 517 -26.10 23.99 26.63
N ASN A 518 -26.65 23.10 25.78
CA ASN A 518 -26.85 23.34 24.35
C ASN A 518 -28.16 24.07 24.03
N ARG A 519 -29.04 24.33 25.01
CA ARG A 519 -30.36 24.92 24.77
C ARG A 519 -30.34 26.45 24.85
N THR A 520 -29.41 27.02 25.58
CA THR A 520 -29.25 28.47 25.67
C THR A 520 -28.59 29.02 24.41
N PRO A 521 -29.22 29.98 23.71
CA PRO A 521 -28.59 30.58 22.54
C PRO A 521 -27.38 31.40 22.98
N LEU A 522 -26.34 31.40 22.14
CA LEU A 522 -25.07 32.09 22.39
C LEU A 522 -25.26 33.57 22.78
N SER A 523 -26.25 34.25 22.21
CA SER A 523 -26.62 35.63 22.53
C SER A 523 -26.94 35.85 24.00
N THR A 524 -27.64 34.90 24.63
CA THR A 524 -28.04 35.00 26.04
C THR A 524 -26.83 34.79 26.95
N ILE A 525 -25.92 33.88 26.57
CA ILE A 525 -24.65 33.66 27.28
C ILE A 525 -23.81 34.94 27.24
N PHE A 526 -23.68 35.59 26.07
CA PHE A 526 -23.00 36.89 25.94
C PHE A 526 -23.65 37.96 26.84
N GLN A 527 -24.97 38.08 26.86
CA GLN A 527 -25.67 39.04 27.72
C GLN A 527 -25.37 38.83 29.21
N TYR A 528 -25.36 37.58 29.68
CA TYR A 528 -25.02 37.27 31.06
C TYR A 528 -23.56 37.58 31.40
N LEU A 529 -22.62 37.25 30.50
CA LEU A 529 -21.20 37.57 30.71
C LEU A 529 -20.95 39.08 30.71
N GLU A 530 -21.60 39.82 29.83
CA GLU A 530 -21.52 41.28 29.78
C GLU A 530 -22.06 41.89 31.08
N HIS A 531 -23.19 41.38 31.57
CA HIS A 531 -23.74 41.80 32.85
C HIS A 531 -22.78 41.51 34.02
N LEU A 532 -22.16 40.31 34.03
CA LEU A 532 -21.16 39.95 35.04
C LEU A 532 -19.90 40.82 34.97
N LYS A 533 -19.47 41.23 33.78
CA LYS A 533 -18.36 42.16 33.59
C LYS A 533 -18.68 43.54 34.18
N HIS A 534 -19.91 44.02 34.01
CA HIS A 534 -20.35 45.28 34.63
C HIS A 534 -20.49 45.20 36.15
N LEU A 535 -20.96 44.06 36.68
CA LEU A 535 -21.11 43.85 38.12
C LEU A 535 -19.77 43.67 38.84
N HIS A 536 -18.80 43.02 38.20
CA HIS A 536 -17.51 42.66 38.79
C HIS A 536 -16.37 43.31 38.02
N SER A 537 -15.81 44.41 38.56
CA SER A 537 -14.66 45.12 38.00
C SER A 537 -13.36 44.28 37.93
N ILE A 538 -13.38 43.06 38.44
CA ILE A 538 -12.27 42.09 38.31
C ILE A 538 -12.24 41.42 36.94
N VAL A 539 -13.33 41.43 36.16
CA VAL A 539 -13.34 40.86 34.81
C VAL A 539 -12.81 41.91 33.83
N GLU A 540 -11.59 41.69 33.33
CA GLU A 540 -10.97 42.55 32.33
C GLU A 540 -11.61 42.29 30.96
N ASP A 541 -11.68 41.00 30.59
CA ASP A 541 -12.25 40.57 29.32
C ASP A 541 -12.78 39.15 29.37
N TYR A 542 -13.57 38.76 28.38
CA TYR A 542 -14.07 37.39 28.26
C TYR A 542 -14.09 36.92 26.81
N THR A 543 -13.98 35.61 26.61
CA THR A 543 -14.04 34.98 25.30
C THR A 543 -14.95 33.77 25.38
N ILE A 544 -15.92 33.70 24.48
CA ILE A 544 -16.77 32.52 24.31
C ILE A 544 -16.31 31.82 23.03
N SER A 545 -16.03 30.52 23.15
CA SER A 545 -15.66 29.66 22.04
C SER A 545 -16.58 28.45 22.01
N ASN A 546 -16.95 28.01 20.81
CA ASN A 546 -17.67 26.74 20.64
C ASN A 546 -16.76 25.57 21.03
N THR A 547 -17.35 24.41 21.32
CA THR A 547 -16.58 23.18 21.43
C THR A 547 -15.73 22.96 20.19
N THR A 548 -14.42 22.74 20.40
CA THR A 548 -13.49 22.39 19.34
C THR A 548 -13.77 20.97 18.85
N LEU A 549 -13.40 20.65 17.61
CA LEU A 549 -13.52 19.28 17.11
C LEU A 549 -12.69 18.31 17.95
N GLU A 550 -11.59 18.78 18.55
CA GLU A 550 -10.78 18.02 19.50
C GLU A 550 -11.59 17.55 20.72
N GLN A 551 -12.42 18.42 21.31
CA GLN A 551 -13.24 18.06 22.46
C GLN A 551 -14.29 17.00 22.09
N VAL A 552 -14.93 17.15 20.93
CA VAL A 552 -15.89 16.16 20.41
C VAL A 552 -15.19 14.82 20.17
N PHE A 553 -14.00 14.85 19.56
CA PHE A 553 -13.20 13.66 19.33
C PHE A 553 -12.81 12.96 20.63
N ILE A 554 -12.35 13.69 21.64
CA ILE A 554 -12.02 13.13 22.95
C ILE A 554 -13.25 12.49 23.60
N ALA A 555 -14.44 13.06 23.43
CA ALA A 555 -15.67 12.47 23.93
C ALA A 555 -15.97 11.11 23.27
N PHE A 556 -15.78 10.98 21.94
CA PHE A 556 -15.90 9.71 21.24
C PHE A 556 -14.80 8.70 21.62
N ALA A 557 -13.56 9.15 21.76
CA ALA A 557 -12.45 8.30 22.17
C ALA A 557 -12.61 7.78 23.63
N LYS A 558 -13.15 8.60 24.55
CA LYS A 558 -13.44 8.16 25.92
C LYS A 558 -14.52 7.09 26.00
N ARG A 559 -15.48 7.06 25.07
CA ARG A 559 -16.46 5.96 24.97
C ARG A 559 -15.81 4.62 24.62
N GLU A 560 -14.54 4.58 24.21
CA GLU A 560 -13.80 3.33 23.97
C GLU A 560 -13.27 2.66 25.24
N ILE A 561 -13.10 3.39 26.34
CA ILE A 561 -12.44 2.89 27.57
C ILE A 561 -13.44 2.21 28.52
N HIS A 562 -14.74 2.43 28.30
CA HIS A 562 -15.85 1.82 29.05
C HIS A 562 -16.54 0.76 28.20
#